data_AF-A0A7Z9S545-F1
#
_entry.id   AF-A0A7Z9S545-F1
#
_cell.length_a   1.000
_cell.length_b   1.000
_cell.length_c   1.000
_cell.angle_alpha   90.00
_cell.angle_beta   90.00
_cell.angle_gamma   90.00
#
_symmetry.space_group_name_H-M   'P 1'
#
loop_
_entity.id
_entity.type
_entity.pdbx_description
1 polymer ?
#
loop_
_entity_poly.entity_id
_entity_poly.type
_entity_poly.pdbx_seq_one_letter_code
_entity_poly.pdbx_strand_id
1 'polypeptide(L)'
;MLKTDGSGTLSWTAVSASSVAADDISAGDAAVNITTVDESDLTLGNTASDAYFKVAASATAGNEDIRIVNTNGTDEAAIAITATAGGVDINAATGKDVDVAGGTVNLTSSDNAAAAIYLRANAGTSETVKIHSDQGTSVTEGAESVTILSDVGGVGIRSTANLAKAVNITSDGGTTGSIAIFNDQGTSVTEGSESISILSDAGGVGLRSTANLANAINLTVDGGTTSTMTLFNDQGTSVTEGAASVQLLSDAGGIGIKSTANLASAILLTADGGTSETIKVHADQGTSATSIELVSDAGGVTISAASSGQTDGSGGVVDFNGSEIDNYK
;
A
#
# COMPACT_ATOMS: atom_id res chain seq x y z
N MET A 1 -71.52 31.53 -18.63
CA MET A 1 -71.16 31.11 -20.00
C MET A 1 -69.70 31.47 -20.24
N LEU A 2 -68.81 30.49 -20.14
CA LEU A 2 -67.44 30.65 -20.60
C LEU A 2 -67.46 30.77 -22.12
N LYS A 3 -66.89 31.84 -22.66
CA LYS A 3 -66.62 31.93 -24.09
C LYS A 3 -65.30 31.22 -24.35
N THR A 4 -65.36 30.01 -24.86
CA THR A 4 -64.22 29.41 -25.56
C THR A 4 -64.10 30.12 -26.90
N ASP A 5 -62.94 30.63 -27.24
CA ASP A 5 -62.63 31.32 -28.51
C ASP A 5 -62.66 30.39 -29.76
N GLY A 6 -63.31 29.23 -29.66
CA GLY A 6 -63.32 28.20 -30.68
C GLY A 6 -62.06 27.34 -30.72
N SER A 7 -61.02 27.64 -29.91
CA SER A 7 -59.79 26.83 -29.82
C SER A 7 -59.79 25.83 -28.64
N GLY A 8 -60.81 25.88 -27.78
CA GLY A 8 -60.84 25.10 -26.53
C GLY A 8 -59.97 25.69 -25.40
N THR A 9 -59.34 26.84 -25.62
CA THR A 9 -58.49 27.50 -24.62
C THR A 9 -59.33 28.27 -23.59
N LEU A 10 -59.21 27.89 -22.31
CA LEU A 10 -59.70 28.69 -21.18
C LEU A 10 -58.60 29.69 -20.79
N SER A 11 -58.84 30.99 -21.00
CA SER A 11 -57.92 32.06 -20.58
C SER A 11 -58.53 32.82 -19.40
N TRP A 12 -57.90 32.73 -18.22
CA TRP A 12 -58.24 33.58 -17.08
C TRP A 12 -57.40 34.87 -17.15
N THR A 13 -57.94 35.88 -17.84
CA THR A 13 -57.34 37.21 -17.92
C THR A 13 -57.91 38.08 -16.78
N ALA A 14 -57.06 38.42 -15.82
CA ALA A 14 -57.32 39.24 -14.62
C ALA A 14 -58.00 38.52 -13.42
N VAL A 15 -57.23 37.66 -12.74
CA VAL A 15 -57.54 37.25 -11.36
C VAL A 15 -56.71 38.12 -10.42
N SER A 16 -57.36 39.07 -9.75
CA SER A 16 -56.75 39.88 -8.69
C SER A 16 -56.57 39.11 -7.36
N ALA A 17 -56.89 37.80 -7.35
CA ALA A 17 -56.68 36.89 -6.25
C ALA A 17 -55.68 35.80 -6.67
N SER A 18 -54.61 35.69 -5.90
CA SER A 18 -53.31 35.06 -6.21
C SER A 18 -53.30 33.54 -6.35
N SER A 19 -54.42 32.89 -6.65
CA SER A 19 -54.49 31.43 -6.85
C SER A 19 -55.75 31.02 -7.59
N VAL A 20 -55.63 30.16 -8.60
CA VAL A 20 -56.76 29.40 -9.13
C VAL A 20 -56.94 28.19 -8.23
N ALA A 21 -57.97 28.21 -7.38
CA ALA A 21 -58.37 27.05 -6.58
C ALA A 21 -59.33 26.19 -7.41
N ALA A 22 -58.78 25.32 -8.25
CA ALA A 22 -59.55 24.24 -8.86
C ALA A 22 -59.47 23.01 -7.94
N ASP A 23 -60.63 22.47 -7.56
CA ASP A 23 -60.72 21.25 -6.74
C ASP A 23 -60.22 20.03 -7.52
N ASP A 24 -60.46 20.00 -8.85
CA ASP A 24 -59.95 18.99 -9.76
C ASP A 24 -59.66 19.59 -11.15
N ILE A 25 -58.61 19.11 -11.81
CA ILE A 25 -58.29 19.38 -13.21
C ILE A 25 -58.28 18.03 -13.94
N SER A 26 -59.43 17.65 -14.51
CA SER A 26 -59.60 16.39 -15.23
C SER A 26 -59.61 16.60 -16.75
N ALA A 27 -58.75 15.87 -17.47
CA ALA A 27 -58.67 15.89 -18.94
C ALA A 27 -59.29 14.65 -19.62
N GLY A 28 -59.93 13.74 -18.86
CA GLY A 28 -60.44 12.47 -19.41
C GLY A 28 -59.31 11.60 -19.97
N ASP A 29 -59.42 11.18 -21.24
CA ASP A 29 -58.41 10.39 -21.95
C ASP A 29 -57.26 11.23 -22.56
N ALA A 30 -57.28 12.56 -22.39
CA ALA A 30 -56.29 13.46 -22.97
C ALA A 30 -55.15 13.79 -21.98
N ALA A 31 -53.98 14.17 -22.50
CA ALA A 31 -52.84 14.62 -21.69
C ALA A 31 -53.06 16.04 -21.15
N VAL A 32 -52.63 16.28 -19.90
CA VAL A 32 -52.49 17.63 -19.33
C VAL A 32 -51.05 18.08 -19.53
N ASN A 33 -50.85 19.08 -20.38
CA ASN A 33 -49.54 19.69 -20.59
C ASN A 33 -49.45 20.99 -19.78
N ILE A 34 -48.42 21.09 -18.93
CA ILE A 34 -48.09 22.31 -18.19
C ILE A 34 -46.75 22.80 -18.69
N THR A 35 -46.72 24.00 -19.27
CA THR A 35 -45.52 24.65 -19.78
C THR A 35 -45.34 26.01 -19.14
N THR A 36 -44.11 26.40 -18.87
CA THR A 36 -43.75 27.77 -18.50
C THR A 36 -43.14 28.48 -19.69
N VAL A 37 -43.25 29.81 -19.69
CA VAL A 37 -42.47 30.67 -20.58
C VAL A 37 -41.13 30.99 -19.91
N ASP A 38 -40.17 31.43 -20.72
CA ASP A 38 -38.89 31.92 -20.21
C ASP A 38 -39.11 32.99 -19.13
N GLU A 39 -38.23 32.99 -18.13
CA GLU A 39 -38.26 33.84 -16.94
C GLU A 39 -39.45 33.58 -16.00
N SER A 40 -40.18 32.48 -16.19
CA SER A 40 -41.26 32.03 -15.29
C SER A 40 -40.97 30.65 -14.70
N ASP A 41 -41.38 30.48 -13.44
CA ASP A 41 -41.22 29.25 -12.68
C ASP A 41 -42.51 28.42 -12.65
N LEU A 42 -42.38 27.10 -12.77
CA LEU A 42 -43.40 26.14 -12.36
C LEU A 42 -42.96 25.52 -11.04
N THR A 43 -43.74 25.72 -9.99
CA THR A 43 -43.48 25.13 -8.67
C THR A 43 -44.61 24.17 -8.30
N LEU A 44 -44.25 22.92 -8.06
CA LEU A 44 -45.11 21.90 -7.46
C LEU A 44 -44.62 21.69 -6.02
N GLY A 45 -45.28 22.31 -5.05
CA GLY A 45 -44.80 22.30 -3.67
C GLY A 45 -45.81 22.85 -2.67
N ASN A 46 -45.38 22.94 -1.42
CA ASN A 46 -46.20 23.49 -0.35
C ASN A 46 -46.15 25.02 -0.28
N THR A 47 -47.05 25.63 0.50
CA THR A 47 -47.14 27.09 0.66
C THR A 47 -45.87 27.71 1.23
N ALA A 48 -45.15 26.99 2.10
CA ALA A 48 -43.92 27.48 2.71
C ALA A 48 -42.71 27.43 1.76
N SER A 49 -42.82 26.73 0.62
CA SER A 49 -41.73 26.50 -0.34
C SER A 49 -40.49 25.83 0.27
N ASP A 50 -40.68 25.01 1.31
CA ASP A 50 -39.61 24.24 1.95
C ASP A 50 -39.53 22.79 1.41
N ALA A 51 -40.58 22.32 0.73
CA ALA A 51 -40.63 21.05 -0.01
C ALA A 51 -41.27 21.26 -1.39
N TYR A 52 -40.48 21.09 -2.46
CA TYR A 52 -40.97 21.34 -3.83
C TYR A 52 -40.17 20.63 -4.93
N PHE A 53 -40.82 20.48 -6.09
CA PHE A 53 -40.20 20.33 -7.40
C PHE A 53 -40.40 21.62 -8.19
N LYS A 54 -39.35 22.12 -8.86
CA LYS A 54 -39.40 23.37 -9.62
C LYS A 54 -38.75 23.23 -10.99
N VAL A 55 -39.35 23.87 -11.99
CA VAL A 55 -38.76 24.12 -13.32
C VAL A 55 -38.69 25.63 -13.54
N ALA A 56 -37.49 26.16 -13.68
CA ALA A 56 -37.25 27.56 -14.02
C ALA A 56 -36.74 27.64 -15.46
N ALA A 57 -37.63 27.99 -16.39
CA ALA A 57 -37.26 28.20 -17.78
C ALA A 57 -36.62 29.58 -17.95
N SER A 58 -35.58 29.70 -18.79
CA SER A 58 -34.98 31.00 -19.10
C SER A 58 -34.47 31.02 -20.53
N ALA A 59 -34.54 32.21 -21.15
CA ALA A 59 -33.92 32.45 -22.45
C ALA A 59 -32.38 32.40 -22.39
N THR A 60 -31.78 32.37 -21.19
CA THR A 60 -30.34 32.22 -20.98
C THR A 60 -30.04 30.81 -20.47
N ALA A 61 -29.36 29.99 -21.28
CA ALA A 61 -29.07 28.59 -20.95
C ALA A 61 -28.38 28.38 -19.58
N GLY A 62 -27.52 29.31 -19.17
CA GLY A 62 -26.86 29.23 -17.86
C GLY A 62 -27.79 29.43 -16.65
N ASN A 63 -29.03 29.85 -16.87
CA ASN A 63 -30.03 30.14 -15.84
C ASN A 63 -31.16 29.11 -15.80
N GLU A 64 -31.17 28.14 -16.72
CA GLU A 64 -32.15 27.04 -16.70
C GLU A 64 -31.89 26.16 -15.47
N ASP A 65 -32.95 25.88 -14.69
CA ASP A 65 -32.83 25.13 -13.44
C ASP A 65 -34.00 24.15 -13.26
N ILE A 66 -33.67 22.94 -12.81
CA ILE A 66 -34.64 21.96 -12.31
C ILE A 66 -34.19 21.57 -10.92
N ARG A 67 -35.10 21.72 -9.94
CA ARG A 67 -34.73 21.54 -8.53
C ARG A 67 -35.73 20.72 -7.76
N ILE A 68 -35.20 19.86 -6.90
CA ILE A 68 -35.93 19.10 -5.89
C ILE A 68 -35.37 19.52 -4.54
N VAL A 69 -36.22 20.06 -3.66
CA VAL A 69 -35.82 20.49 -2.33
C VAL A 69 -36.74 19.90 -1.29
N ASN A 70 -36.17 19.42 -0.19
CA ASN A 70 -36.87 19.10 1.05
C ASN A 70 -36.02 19.59 2.23
N THR A 71 -36.39 20.74 2.78
CA THR A 71 -35.58 21.45 3.79
C THR A 71 -35.79 20.90 5.19
N ASN A 72 -37.00 20.39 5.48
CA ASN A 72 -37.40 20.01 6.84
C ASN A 72 -37.56 18.49 7.02
N GLY A 73 -37.43 17.69 5.96
CA GLY A 73 -37.42 16.24 6.07
C GLY A 73 -36.21 15.75 6.86
N THR A 74 -36.43 14.91 7.86
CA THR A 74 -35.38 14.39 8.76
C THR A 74 -35.14 12.88 8.61
N ASP A 75 -35.98 12.20 7.84
CA ASP A 75 -35.86 10.77 7.55
C ASP A 75 -34.76 10.55 6.49
N GLU A 76 -34.05 9.41 6.54
CA GLU A 76 -33.04 9.06 5.53
C GLU A 76 -33.61 9.01 4.10
N ALA A 77 -34.92 8.77 3.95
CA ALA A 77 -35.64 8.81 2.68
C ALA A 77 -36.40 10.13 2.43
N ALA A 78 -36.03 11.24 3.10
CA ALA A 78 -36.62 12.56 2.85
C ALA A 78 -36.59 12.97 1.36
N ILE A 79 -35.58 12.49 0.62
CA ILE A 79 -35.57 12.42 -0.84
C ILE A 79 -35.02 11.03 -1.23
N ALA A 80 -35.84 10.19 -1.86
CA ALA A 80 -35.44 8.87 -2.34
C ALA A 80 -35.63 8.77 -3.86
N ILE A 81 -34.65 8.21 -4.56
CA ILE A 81 -34.72 7.85 -5.99
C ILE A 81 -34.52 6.33 -6.07
N THR A 82 -35.57 5.60 -6.41
CA THR A 82 -35.57 4.12 -6.36
C THR A 82 -36.11 3.53 -7.65
N ALA A 83 -35.31 2.68 -8.31
CA ALA A 83 -35.68 1.95 -9.52
C ALA A 83 -35.53 0.43 -9.29
N THR A 84 -36.48 -0.21 -8.59
CA THR A 84 -36.34 -1.62 -8.18
C THR A 84 -36.19 -2.62 -9.34
N ALA A 85 -36.75 -2.32 -10.51
CA ALA A 85 -36.68 -3.19 -11.69
C ALA A 85 -35.62 -2.75 -12.72
N GLY A 86 -34.99 -1.58 -12.54
CA GLY A 86 -34.12 -0.96 -13.55
C GLY A 86 -32.90 -0.28 -12.94
N GLY A 87 -32.17 0.48 -13.75
CA GLY A 87 -31.02 1.28 -13.32
C GLY A 87 -31.38 2.74 -13.05
N VAL A 88 -30.47 3.45 -12.38
CA VAL A 88 -30.48 4.91 -12.25
C VAL A 88 -29.18 5.42 -12.85
N ASP A 89 -29.26 6.12 -13.98
CA ASP A 89 -28.10 6.75 -14.60
C ASP A 89 -27.93 8.18 -14.06
N ILE A 90 -26.69 8.54 -13.72
CA ILE A 90 -26.32 9.89 -13.28
C ILE A 90 -25.08 10.29 -14.06
N ASN A 91 -25.19 11.32 -14.90
CA ASN A 91 -24.12 11.76 -15.78
C ASN A 91 -23.96 13.28 -15.70
N ALA A 92 -22.71 13.75 -15.74
CA ALA A 92 -22.36 15.15 -15.95
C ALA A 92 -21.51 15.29 -17.23
N ALA A 93 -21.55 16.46 -17.87
CA ALA A 93 -20.70 16.75 -19.02
C ALA A 93 -19.22 16.86 -18.63
N THR A 94 -18.30 16.72 -19.59
CA THR A 94 -16.86 16.92 -19.34
C THR A 94 -16.58 18.27 -18.68
N GLY A 95 -15.79 18.26 -17.59
CA GLY A 95 -15.47 19.45 -16.81
C GLY A 95 -16.61 19.95 -15.92
N LYS A 96 -17.64 19.12 -15.68
CA LYS A 96 -18.72 19.32 -14.72
C LYS A 96 -18.74 18.19 -13.71
N ASP A 97 -19.26 18.49 -12.53
CA ASP A 97 -19.22 17.60 -11.38
C ASP A 97 -20.58 16.93 -11.14
N VAL A 98 -20.53 15.72 -10.58
CA VAL A 98 -21.62 15.14 -9.80
C VAL A 98 -21.18 15.24 -8.35
N ASP A 99 -21.63 16.28 -7.66
CA ASP A 99 -21.19 16.56 -6.28
C ASP A 99 -22.09 15.87 -5.25
N VAL A 100 -21.47 15.31 -4.21
CA VAL A 100 -22.13 14.69 -3.06
C VAL A 100 -21.41 15.15 -1.80
N ALA A 101 -21.97 16.17 -1.15
CA ALA A 101 -21.40 16.80 0.02
C ALA A 101 -22.27 16.59 1.28
N GLY A 102 -21.66 16.16 2.39
CA GLY A 102 -22.30 15.89 3.68
C GLY A 102 -22.47 14.41 3.99
N GLY A 103 -22.97 14.09 5.20
CA GLY A 103 -23.36 12.74 5.62
C GLY A 103 -22.29 11.64 5.45
N THR A 104 -22.74 10.39 5.55
CA THR A 104 -21.97 9.20 5.15
C THR A 104 -22.40 8.77 3.75
N VAL A 105 -21.46 8.37 2.89
CA VAL A 105 -21.76 7.83 1.56
C VAL A 105 -21.53 6.33 1.56
N ASN A 106 -22.60 5.55 1.49
CA ASN A 106 -22.53 4.10 1.35
C ASN A 106 -22.66 3.72 -0.12
N LEU A 107 -21.65 3.03 -0.65
CA LEU A 107 -21.69 2.47 -2.00
C LEU A 107 -21.63 0.94 -1.90
N THR A 108 -22.69 0.28 -2.33
CA THR A 108 -22.81 -1.17 -2.22
C THR A 108 -23.39 -1.73 -3.50
N SER A 109 -22.77 -2.80 -4.02
CA SER A 109 -23.34 -3.57 -5.12
C SER A 109 -23.85 -4.90 -4.58
N SER A 110 -25.03 -5.29 -5.01
CA SER A 110 -25.59 -6.63 -4.76
C SER A 110 -25.39 -7.57 -5.95
N ASP A 111 -24.70 -7.10 -7.00
CA ASP A 111 -24.47 -7.88 -8.21
C ASP A 111 -23.26 -8.81 -8.05
N ASN A 112 -23.38 -10.04 -8.57
CA ASN A 112 -22.30 -11.02 -8.59
C ASN A 112 -21.56 -10.94 -9.93
N ALA A 113 -20.88 -9.81 -10.16
CA ALA A 113 -20.18 -9.51 -11.39
C ALA A 113 -18.76 -8.98 -11.12
N ALA A 114 -17.87 -9.15 -12.10
CA ALA A 114 -16.57 -8.50 -12.05
C ALA A 114 -16.74 -6.98 -12.06
N ALA A 115 -15.96 -6.28 -11.23
CA ALA A 115 -16.04 -4.83 -11.08
C ALA A 115 -17.44 -4.32 -10.70
N ALA A 116 -18.14 -5.06 -9.83
CA ALA A 116 -19.45 -4.68 -9.26
C ALA A 116 -19.46 -3.24 -8.67
N ILE A 117 -18.30 -2.75 -8.24
CA ILE A 117 -18.01 -1.32 -8.05
C ILE A 117 -16.74 -0.99 -8.84
N TYR A 118 -16.78 0.06 -9.67
CA TYR A 118 -15.65 0.49 -10.49
C TYR A 118 -15.42 1.99 -10.41
N LEU A 119 -14.26 2.39 -9.89
CA LEU A 119 -13.81 3.78 -9.87
C LEU A 119 -12.69 3.93 -10.90
N ARG A 120 -12.89 4.84 -11.87
CA ARG A 120 -11.95 5.07 -12.98
C ARG A 120 -11.88 6.54 -13.32
N ALA A 121 -10.67 7.01 -13.59
CA ALA A 121 -10.40 8.27 -14.25
C ALA A 121 -9.66 7.99 -15.58
N ASN A 122 -10.12 8.55 -16.71
CA ASN A 122 -9.65 8.19 -18.07
C ASN A 122 -9.92 9.29 -19.14
N ALA A 123 -9.51 10.50 -18.88
CA ALA A 123 -9.61 11.68 -19.72
C ALA A 123 -8.23 12.33 -20.10
N GLY A 124 -7.10 11.98 -19.47
CA GLY A 124 -5.81 12.68 -19.65
C GLY A 124 -4.70 12.37 -18.63
N THR A 125 -3.53 13.01 -18.81
CA THR A 125 -2.28 12.67 -18.07
C THR A 125 -2.23 13.15 -16.62
N SER A 126 -3.15 14.01 -16.19
CA SER A 126 -3.17 14.60 -14.84
C SER A 126 -4.21 13.96 -13.92
N GLU A 127 -4.72 12.80 -14.30
CA GLU A 127 -5.76 12.10 -13.56
C GLU A 127 -5.33 11.56 -12.22
N THR A 128 -6.27 11.57 -11.28
CA THR A 128 -6.08 11.02 -9.95
C THR A 128 -7.37 10.37 -9.45
N VAL A 129 -7.21 9.41 -8.55
CA VAL A 129 -8.26 8.92 -7.66
C VAL A 129 -7.70 9.06 -6.26
N LYS A 130 -8.22 9.99 -5.46
CA LYS A 130 -7.71 10.27 -4.11
C LYS A 130 -8.64 9.67 -3.07
N ILE A 131 -8.14 8.73 -2.28
CA ILE A 131 -8.81 8.20 -1.09
C ILE A 131 -8.02 8.71 0.11
N HIS A 132 -8.67 9.49 0.98
CA HIS A 132 -8.00 10.16 2.10
C HIS A 132 -8.96 10.41 3.26
N SER A 133 -8.40 10.36 4.47
CA SER A 133 -9.08 10.73 5.72
C SER A 133 -8.21 11.73 6.46
N ASP A 134 -8.71 12.96 6.66
CA ASP A 134 -7.90 14.06 7.18
C ASP A 134 -7.71 14.01 8.71
N GLN A 135 -8.65 13.43 9.45
CA GLN A 135 -8.70 13.48 10.92
C GLN A 135 -8.73 12.10 11.59
N GLY A 136 -8.76 11.01 10.84
CA GLY A 136 -8.77 9.66 11.41
C GLY A 136 -7.43 9.34 12.10
N THR A 137 -7.47 8.92 13.36
CA THR A 137 -6.29 8.66 14.21
C THR A 137 -6.14 7.21 14.64
N SER A 138 -7.17 6.39 14.44
CA SER A 138 -7.13 4.98 14.82
C SER A 138 -6.19 4.19 13.90
N VAL A 139 -5.39 3.33 14.53
CA VAL A 139 -4.49 2.35 13.90
C VAL A 139 -4.83 0.92 14.33
N THR A 140 -6.00 0.73 14.95
CA THR A 140 -6.45 -0.60 15.38
C THR A 140 -6.99 -1.35 14.17
N GLU A 141 -6.65 -2.62 14.05
CA GLU A 141 -7.12 -3.51 12.98
C GLU A 141 -8.66 -3.42 12.83
N GLY A 142 -9.12 -3.13 11.62
CA GLY A 142 -10.54 -3.01 11.28
C GLY A 142 -11.19 -1.68 11.68
N ALA A 143 -10.43 -0.76 12.27
CA ALA A 143 -10.86 0.58 12.61
C ALA A 143 -9.88 1.65 12.07
N GLU A 144 -9.06 1.32 11.08
CA GLU A 144 -8.15 2.26 10.46
C GLU A 144 -8.91 3.35 9.68
N SER A 145 -8.29 4.52 9.52
CA SER A 145 -8.94 5.66 8.87
C SER A 145 -9.19 5.45 7.37
N VAL A 146 -8.39 4.60 6.72
CA VAL A 146 -8.53 4.14 5.34
C VAL A 146 -8.13 2.66 5.30
N THR A 147 -9.02 1.79 4.85
CA THR A 147 -8.79 0.34 4.80
C THR A 147 -9.07 -0.21 3.40
N ILE A 148 -8.26 -1.17 2.96
CA ILE A 148 -8.52 -2.00 1.77
C ILE A 148 -8.42 -3.45 2.21
N LEU A 149 -9.55 -4.17 2.20
CA LEU A 149 -9.68 -5.51 2.75
C LEU A 149 -10.34 -6.46 1.74
N SER A 150 -9.92 -7.73 1.73
CA SER A 150 -10.62 -8.82 1.06
C SER A 150 -10.63 -10.06 1.95
N ASP A 151 -11.81 -10.60 2.25
CA ASP A 151 -11.96 -11.75 3.17
C ASP A 151 -11.56 -13.09 2.55
N VAL A 152 -11.69 -13.21 1.22
CA VAL A 152 -11.46 -14.47 0.48
C VAL A 152 -10.47 -14.28 -0.68
N GLY A 153 -10.57 -13.15 -1.38
CA GLY A 153 -9.74 -12.84 -2.54
C GLY A 153 -8.41 -12.18 -2.14
N GLY A 154 -7.62 -11.85 -3.15
CA GLY A 154 -6.41 -11.06 -2.96
C GLY A 154 -6.67 -9.56 -3.06
N VAL A 155 -5.84 -8.77 -2.37
CA VAL A 155 -5.73 -7.31 -2.57
C VAL A 155 -4.47 -7.05 -3.41
N GLY A 156 -4.63 -6.48 -4.60
CA GLY A 156 -3.53 -6.18 -5.50
C GLY A 156 -3.17 -4.70 -5.53
N ILE A 157 -1.87 -4.37 -5.41
CA ILE A 157 -1.32 -3.03 -5.65
C ILE A 157 -0.30 -3.15 -6.77
N ARG A 158 -0.57 -2.54 -7.93
CA ARG A 158 0.26 -2.70 -9.13
C ARG A 158 0.35 -1.39 -9.91
N SER A 159 1.53 -1.15 -10.48
CA SER A 159 1.76 -0.12 -11.49
C SER A 159 2.48 -0.73 -12.68
N THR A 160 2.10 -0.31 -13.90
CA THR A 160 2.82 -0.68 -15.14
C THR A 160 3.80 0.42 -15.56
N ALA A 161 3.96 1.48 -14.75
CA ALA A 161 4.82 2.59 -15.08
C ALA A 161 6.30 2.19 -15.00
N ASN A 162 7.06 2.47 -16.06
CA ASN A 162 8.52 2.36 -16.06
C ASN A 162 9.15 3.66 -15.52
N LEU A 163 8.88 3.96 -14.25
CA LEU A 163 9.33 5.18 -13.56
C LEU A 163 9.85 4.83 -12.16
N ALA A 164 10.74 5.65 -11.63
CA ALA A 164 11.15 5.53 -10.23
C ALA A 164 9.91 5.68 -9.32
N LYS A 165 9.83 4.87 -8.27
CA LYS A 165 8.73 4.90 -7.28
C LYS A 165 7.34 4.65 -7.89
N ALA A 166 7.25 3.80 -8.93
CA ALA A 166 5.98 3.44 -9.59
C ALA A 166 4.92 2.88 -8.62
N VAL A 167 5.37 2.18 -7.57
CA VAL A 167 4.61 1.90 -6.35
C VAL A 167 5.47 2.37 -5.18
N ASN A 168 4.92 3.22 -4.32
CA ASN A 168 5.67 3.82 -3.21
C ASN A 168 4.84 3.77 -1.93
N ILE A 169 5.44 3.28 -0.85
CA ILE A 169 4.84 3.22 0.48
C ILE A 169 5.72 4.05 1.41
N THR A 170 5.16 5.10 2.00
CA THR A 170 5.89 6.04 2.87
C THR A 170 5.10 6.29 4.15
N SER A 171 5.82 6.58 5.23
CA SER A 171 5.27 7.08 6.49
C SER A 171 6.06 8.32 6.87
N ASP A 172 5.45 9.49 6.70
CA ASP A 172 6.09 10.79 6.97
C ASP A 172 5.68 11.37 8.34
N GLY A 173 4.99 10.58 9.18
CA GLY A 173 4.50 11.00 10.49
C GLY A 173 5.49 10.76 11.63
N GLY A 174 5.68 11.78 12.48
CA GLY A 174 6.13 11.66 13.88
C GLY A 174 7.46 10.93 14.18
N THR A 175 7.75 10.76 15.47
CA THR A 175 8.93 10.01 15.96
C THR A 175 8.72 8.49 15.99
N THR A 176 7.48 8.03 15.85
CA THR A 176 7.07 6.61 15.91
C THR A 176 6.45 6.12 14.59
N GLY A 177 6.63 6.88 13.49
CA GLY A 177 6.18 6.45 12.16
C GLY A 177 6.80 5.11 11.79
N SER A 178 5.97 4.20 11.26
CA SER A 178 6.41 2.86 10.88
C SER A 178 5.63 2.38 9.66
N ILE A 179 6.25 1.46 8.92
CA ILE A 179 5.60 0.71 7.85
C ILE A 179 5.77 -0.76 8.22
N ALA A 180 4.66 -1.44 8.49
CA ALA A 180 4.67 -2.88 8.74
C ALA A 180 4.29 -3.63 7.46
N ILE A 181 5.10 -4.63 7.12
CA ILE A 181 4.74 -5.65 6.12
C ILE A 181 4.76 -6.96 6.90
N PHE A 182 3.57 -7.50 7.15
CA PHE A 182 3.37 -8.61 8.07
C PHE A 182 2.43 -9.63 7.47
N ASN A 183 2.71 -10.91 7.71
CA ASN A 183 1.85 -12.02 7.36
C ASN A 183 1.62 -12.85 8.62
N ASP A 184 0.39 -12.83 9.13
CA ASP A 184 0.04 -13.48 10.39
C ASP A 184 -0.16 -15.00 10.27
N GLN A 185 -0.55 -15.48 9.08
CA GLN A 185 -0.98 -16.87 8.89
C GLN A 185 -0.07 -17.66 7.94
N GLY A 186 0.78 -17.00 7.17
CA GLY A 186 1.67 -17.67 6.22
C GLY A 186 2.80 -18.44 6.91
N THR A 187 2.85 -19.75 6.73
CA THR A 187 3.89 -20.63 7.30
C THR A 187 4.93 -21.12 6.29
N SER A 188 4.75 -20.79 5.01
CA SER A 188 5.62 -21.29 3.94
C SER A 188 6.96 -20.57 3.91
N VAL A 189 8.02 -21.35 3.76
CA VAL A 189 9.41 -20.92 3.55
C VAL A 189 9.96 -21.42 2.20
N THR A 190 9.10 -21.98 1.35
CA THR A 190 9.49 -22.51 0.04
C THR A 190 9.77 -21.35 -0.92
N GLU A 191 10.88 -21.43 -1.63
CA GLU A 191 11.27 -20.44 -2.64
C GLU A 191 10.14 -20.19 -3.65
N GLY A 192 9.81 -18.92 -3.88
CA GLY A 192 8.72 -18.51 -4.78
C GLY A 192 7.31 -18.70 -4.21
N SER A 193 7.19 -19.08 -2.94
CA SER A 193 5.93 -19.20 -2.19
C SER A 193 6.15 -18.83 -0.72
N GLU A 194 7.10 -17.95 -0.44
CA GLU A 194 7.40 -17.45 0.90
C GLU A 194 6.21 -16.65 1.46
N SER A 195 6.04 -16.65 2.77
CA SER A 195 5.01 -15.84 3.43
C SER A 195 5.17 -14.34 3.15
N ILE A 196 6.41 -13.86 3.01
CA ILE A 196 6.77 -12.51 2.59
C ILE A 196 8.02 -12.60 1.70
N SER A 197 7.97 -12.04 0.49
CA SER A 197 9.08 -12.00 -0.46
C SER A 197 9.43 -10.58 -0.88
N ILE A 198 10.73 -10.26 -1.02
CA ILE A 198 11.22 -9.04 -1.67
C ILE A 198 12.10 -9.46 -2.85
N LEU A 199 11.59 -9.31 -4.07
CA LEU A 199 12.21 -9.83 -5.30
C LEU A 199 12.38 -8.73 -6.35
N SER A 200 13.45 -8.81 -7.14
CA SER A 200 13.65 -8.00 -8.33
C SER A 200 14.33 -8.82 -9.43
N ASP A 201 13.66 -8.99 -10.58
CA ASP A 201 14.15 -9.84 -11.68
C ASP A 201 15.30 -9.23 -12.48
N ALA A 202 15.33 -7.90 -12.64
CA ALA A 202 16.31 -7.21 -13.49
C ALA A 202 17.17 -6.20 -12.73
N GLY A 203 16.66 -5.63 -11.63
CA GLY A 203 17.34 -4.65 -10.79
C GLY A 203 17.87 -5.25 -9.50
N GLY A 204 18.51 -4.43 -8.66
CA GLY A 204 18.95 -4.83 -7.32
C GLY A 204 17.86 -4.63 -6.25
N VAL A 205 17.98 -5.36 -5.15
CA VAL A 205 17.24 -5.14 -3.91
C VAL A 205 18.18 -4.51 -2.89
N GLY A 206 17.83 -3.33 -2.37
CA GLY A 206 18.65 -2.61 -1.40
C GLY A 206 17.98 -2.53 -0.04
N LEU A 207 18.72 -2.89 1.03
CA LEU A 207 18.36 -2.61 2.42
C LEU A 207 19.35 -1.57 2.95
N ARG A 208 18.86 -0.38 3.31
CA ARG A 208 19.73 0.75 3.70
C ARG A 208 19.09 1.60 4.79
N SER A 209 19.93 2.05 5.72
CA SER A 209 19.60 3.08 6.69
C SER A 209 20.70 4.13 6.71
N THR A 210 20.32 5.40 6.85
CA THR A 210 21.26 6.52 7.04
C THR A 210 21.35 6.93 8.52
N ALA A 211 20.71 6.18 9.42
CA ALA A 211 20.69 6.49 10.84
C ALA A 211 22.04 6.19 11.49
N ASN A 212 22.56 7.14 12.27
CA ASN A 212 23.72 6.93 13.15
C ASN A 212 23.24 6.37 14.51
N LEU A 213 22.66 5.17 14.49
CA LEU A 213 22.07 4.50 15.65
C LEU A 213 22.48 3.02 15.66
N ALA A 214 22.48 2.41 16.85
CA ALA A 214 22.56 0.96 16.95
C ALA A 214 21.37 0.31 16.21
N ASN A 215 21.60 -0.85 15.59
CA ASN A 215 20.56 -1.61 14.88
C ASN A 215 19.88 -0.82 13.75
N ALA A 216 20.57 0.13 13.13
CA ALA A 216 20.05 0.94 12.02
C ALA A 216 19.50 0.09 10.86
N ILE A 217 20.10 -1.08 10.64
CA ILE A 217 19.52 -2.20 9.89
C ILE A 217 19.69 -3.43 10.78
N ASN A 218 18.61 -4.13 11.07
CA ASN A 218 18.63 -5.34 11.88
C ASN A 218 17.87 -6.46 11.16
N LEU A 219 18.51 -7.60 11.00
CA LEU A 219 17.90 -8.84 10.52
C LEU A 219 17.86 -9.78 11.72
N THR A 220 16.70 -10.28 12.10
CA THR A 220 16.53 -11.14 13.27
C THR A 220 15.63 -12.31 12.91
N VAL A 221 16.00 -13.50 13.39
CA VAL A 221 15.15 -14.68 13.38
C VAL A 221 15.01 -15.13 14.82
N ASP A 222 13.82 -14.97 15.38
CA ASP A 222 13.47 -15.25 16.78
C ASP A 222 12.48 -16.42 16.94
N GLY A 223 12.09 -17.06 15.83
CA GLY A 223 11.28 -18.29 15.82
C GLY A 223 11.98 -19.47 16.51
N GLY A 224 11.25 -20.57 16.73
CA GLY A 224 11.64 -21.73 17.55
C GLY A 224 12.95 -22.48 17.25
N THR A 225 13.07 -23.71 17.76
CA THR A 225 14.34 -24.45 17.85
C THR A 225 15.02 -24.83 16.52
N THR A 226 14.34 -24.68 15.38
CA THR A 226 14.84 -25.00 14.03
C THR A 226 15.03 -23.77 13.15
N SER A 227 14.93 -22.57 13.72
CA SER A 227 15.15 -21.31 13.01
C SER A 227 16.54 -21.21 12.40
N THR A 228 16.62 -20.75 11.16
CA THR A 228 17.88 -20.50 10.45
C THR A 228 17.84 -19.13 9.77
N MET A 229 19.00 -18.47 9.69
CA MET A 229 19.21 -17.31 8.83
C MET A 229 20.33 -17.64 7.84
N THR A 230 20.09 -17.39 6.55
CA THR A 230 21.06 -17.66 5.49
C THR A 230 21.33 -16.40 4.67
N LEU A 231 22.60 -16.14 4.37
CA LEU A 231 23.00 -15.23 3.32
C LEU A 231 23.60 -16.10 2.21
N PHE A 232 22.82 -16.29 1.14
CA PHE A 232 23.18 -17.19 0.05
C PHE A 232 23.23 -16.42 -1.25
N ASN A 233 24.28 -16.67 -2.02
CA ASN A 233 24.38 -16.25 -3.41
C ASN A 233 24.52 -17.52 -4.24
N ASP A 234 23.56 -17.76 -5.13
CA ASP A 234 23.40 -19.00 -5.89
C ASP A 234 24.18 -19.01 -7.21
N GLN A 235 24.42 -17.84 -7.82
CA GLN A 235 25.05 -17.72 -9.14
C GLN A 235 26.42 -17.03 -9.15
N GLY A 236 26.70 -16.09 -8.23
CA GLY A 236 27.98 -15.38 -8.20
C GLY A 236 29.18 -16.30 -7.90
N THR A 237 30.24 -16.21 -8.72
CA THR A 237 31.43 -17.09 -8.64
C THR A 237 32.72 -16.38 -8.23
N SER A 238 32.68 -15.06 -8.02
CA SER A 238 33.87 -14.27 -7.73
C SER A 238 34.38 -14.49 -6.30
N VAL A 239 35.70 -14.61 -6.17
CA VAL A 239 36.43 -14.69 -4.89
C VAL A 239 37.38 -13.50 -4.69
N THR A 240 37.32 -12.51 -5.57
CA THR A 240 38.21 -11.33 -5.54
C THR A 240 37.79 -10.40 -4.41
N GLU A 241 38.75 -9.93 -3.61
CA GLU A 241 38.53 -8.92 -2.58
C GLU A 241 37.81 -7.68 -3.15
N GLY A 242 36.78 -7.19 -2.45
CA GLY A 242 35.94 -6.08 -2.90
C GLY A 242 34.84 -6.48 -3.90
N ALA A 243 34.92 -7.67 -4.50
CA ALA A 243 33.95 -8.16 -5.48
C ALA A 243 33.55 -9.63 -5.27
N ALA A 244 33.76 -10.19 -4.07
CA ALA A 244 33.37 -11.56 -3.77
C ALA A 244 31.84 -11.69 -3.77
N SER A 245 31.35 -12.90 -4.07
CA SER A 245 29.91 -13.19 -4.18
C SER A 245 29.12 -12.85 -2.91
N VAL A 246 29.71 -13.06 -1.74
CA VAL A 246 29.20 -12.59 -0.45
C VAL A 246 30.34 -11.89 0.29
N GLN A 247 30.09 -10.70 0.83
CA GLN A 247 31.08 -9.92 1.57
C GLN A 247 30.47 -9.31 2.83
N LEU A 248 31.26 -9.28 3.90
CA LEU A 248 30.98 -8.51 5.11
C LEU A 248 32.10 -7.47 5.22
N LEU A 249 31.75 -6.18 5.25
CA LEU A 249 32.70 -5.07 5.25
C LEU A 249 32.35 -4.05 6.35
N SER A 250 33.37 -3.38 6.89
CA SER A 250 33.21 -2.23 7.79
C SER A 250 34.37 -1.26 7.60
N ASP A 251 34.08 0.00 7.27
CA ASP A 251 35.12 1.01 6.99
C ASP A 251 35.74 1.61 8.27
N ALA A 252 34.92 1.82 9.31
CA ALA A 252 35.34 2.45 10.55
C ALA A 252 35.22 1.53 11.78
N GLY A 253 34.34 0.52 11.71
CA GLY A 253 34.08 -0.43 12.81
C GLY A 253 34.75 -1.78 12.59
N GLY A 254 34.49 -2.71 13.52
CA GLY A 254 34.88 -4.12 13.36
C GLY A 254 33.74 -4.97 12.78
N ILE A 255 34.10 -6.17 12.32
CA ILE A 255 33.16 -7.23 11.96
C ILE A 255 33.28 -8.34 13.01
N GLY A 256 32.25 -8.51 13.83
CA GLY A 256 32.22 -9.55 14.85
C GLY A 256 31.44 -10.79 14.39
N ILE A 257 32.01 -11.98 14.61
CA ILE A 257 31.31 -13.27 14.46
C ILE A 257 31.39 -13.97 15.80
N LYS A 258 30.24 -14.20 16.44
CA LYS A 258 30.17 -14.76 17.79
C LYS A 258 29.03 -15.77 17.89
N SER A 259 29.30 -16.88 18.55
CA SER A 259 28.29 -17.82 19.02
C SER A 259 28.38 -17.95 20.54
N THR A 260 27.23 -18.01 21.20
CA THR A 260 27.12 -18.32 22.64
C THR A 260 26.76 -19.78 22.88
N ALA A 261 26.62 -20.58 21.82
CA ALA A 261 26.25 -21.97 21.92
C ALA A 261 27.34 -22.79 22.63
N ASN A 262 26.97 -23.52 23.67
CA ASN A 262 27.82 -24.54 24.29
C ASN A 262 27.73 -25.87 23.51
N LEU A 263 28.09 -25.82 22.22
CA LEU A 263 28.03 -26.94 21.29
C LEU A 263 29.33 -27.04 20.49
N ALA A 264 29.64 -28.23 19.98
CA ALA A 264 30.74 -28.40 19.03
C ALA A 264 30.49 -27.56 17.77
N SER A 265 31.55 -27.01 17.18
CA SER A 265 31.48 -26.21 15.95
C SER A 265 30.51 -25.01 16.05
N ALA A 266 30.40 -24.40 17.24
CA ALA A 266 29.55 -23.22 17.48
C ALA A 266 29.83 -22.06 16.50
N ILE A 267 31.07 -21.97 16.01
CA ILE A 267 31.46 -21.20 14.82
C ILE A 267 32.28 -22.17 13.95
N LEU A 268 31.89 -22.33 12.69
CA LEU A 268 32.56 -23.20 11.72
C LEU A 268 32.80 -22.46 10.41
N LEU A 269 34.04 -22.47 9.94
CA LEU A 269 34.41 -22.01 8.60
C LEU A 269 34.84 -23.25 7.80
N THR A 270 34.24 -23.47 6.64
CA THR A 270 34.49 -24.65 5.80
C THR A 270 34.58 -24.21 4.35
N ALA A 271 35.51 -24.81 3.61
CA ALA A 271 35.59 -24.70 2.17
C ALA A 271 35.63 -26.14 1.60
N ASP A 272 34.63 -26.51 0.80
CA ASP A 272 34.36 -27.88 0.37
C ASP A 272 34.05 -27.98 -1.16
N GLY A 273 34.49 -26.98 -1.92
CA GLY A 273 34.17 -26.84 -3.34
C GLY A 273 34.97 -27.69 -4.35
N GLY A 274 35.89 -28.57 -3.93
CA GLY A 274 36.82 -29.24 -4.86
C GLY A 274 38.19 -29.67 -4.27
N THR A 275 39.29 -29.37 -4.98
CA THR A 275 40.68 -29.67 -4.55
C THR A 275 41.57 -28.43 -4.43
N SER A 276 41.03 -27.23 -4.60
CA SER A 276 41.79 -25.96 -4.60
C SER A 276 41.28 -24.99 -3.54
N GLU A 277 40.63 -25.53 -2.51
CA GLU A 277 39.95 -24.80 -1.45
C GLU A 277 41.00 -24.18 -0.55
N THR A 278 40.74 -22.94 -0.15
CA THR A 278 41.59 -22.25 0.80
C THR A 278 40.70 -21.49 1.77
N ILE A 279 41.17 -21.37 3.01
CA ILE A 279 40.64 -20.42 3.98
C ILE A 279 41.81 -19.50 4.31
N LYS A 280 41.76 -18.27 3.81
CA LYS A 280 42.79 -17.26 4.05
C LYS A 280 42.39 -16.39 5.22
N VAL A 281 43.21 -16.37 6.26
CA VAL A 281 43.14 -15.37 7.34
C VAL A 281 44.39 -14.51 7.21
N HIS A 282 44.21 -13.20 7.08
CA HIS A 282 45.31 -12.27 6.79
C HIS A 282 45.05 -10.92 7.47
N ALA A 283 46.12 -10.23 7.85
CA ALA A 283 46.08 -8.87 8.40
C ALA A 283 47.09 -7.99 7.65
N ASP A 284 46.60 -7.14 6.75
CA ASP A 284 47.48 -6.38 5.83
C ASP A 284 48.25 -5.24 6.51
N GLN A 285 47.67 -4.62 7.53
CA GLN A 285 48.23 -3.43 8.20
C GLN A 285 48.69 -3.70 9.65
N GLY A 286 48.57 -4.94 10.13
CA GLY A 286 48.89 -5.28 11.51
C GLY A 286 50.41 -5.29 11.75
N THR A 287 50.89 -4.43 12.65
CA THR A 287 52.32 -4.32 13.01
C THR A 287 52.69 -4.95 14.36
N SER A 288 51.69 -5.39 15.14
CA SER A 288 51.88 -6.06 16.43
C SER A 288 52.16 -7.56 16.25
N ALA A 289 52.75 -8.17 17.28
CA ALA A 289 52.91 -9.63 17.39
C ALA A 289 51.58 -10.40 17.40
N THR A 290 50.46 -9.71 17.67
CA THR A 290 49.10 -10.25 17.70
C THR A 290 48.24 -9.80 16.52
N SER A 291 48.86 -9.48 15.36
CA SER A 291 48.12 -9.06 14.16
C SER A 291 47.09 -10.11 13.70
N ILE A 292 47.37 -11.39 13.95
CA ILE A 292 46.42 -12.51 13.88
C ILE A 292 46.63 -13.34 15.16
N GLU A 293 45.56 -13.61 15.91
CA GLU A 293 45.63 -14.30 17.20
C GLU A 293 44.60 -15.43 17.28
N LEU A 294 45.01 -16.60 17.78
CA LEU A 294 44.15 -17.75 18.07
C LEU A 294 44.37 -18.17 19.52
N VAL A 295 43.35 -18.01 20.37
CA VAL A 295 43.43 -18.28 21.81
C VAL A 295 42.39 -19.31 22.22
N SER A 296 42.77 -20.22 23.12
CA SER A 296 41.84 -21.08 23.85
C SER A 296 42.12 -20.96 25.34
N ASP A 297 41.19 -20.34 26.09
CA ASP A 297 41.40 -20.03 27.52
C ASP A 297 41.39 -21.29 28.40
N ALA A 298 40.52 -22.24 28.08
CA ALA A 298 40.34 -23.48 28.85
C ALA A 298 40.88 -24.73 28.14
N GLY A 299 41.01 -24.68 26.81
CA GLY A 299 41.42 -25.80 25.98
C GLY A 299 42.76 -25.58 25.29
N GLY A 300 43.07 -26.44 24.31
CA GLY A 300 44.22 -26.26 23.42
C GLY A 300 43.79 -25.80 22.03
N VAL A 301 44.72 -25.20 21.29
CA VAL A 301 44.56 -24.94 19.85
C VAL A 301 45.23 -26.09 19.09
N THR A 302 44.45 -26.86 18.33
CA THR A 302 44.97 -27.94 17.48
C THR A 302 45.15 -27.44 16.06
N ILE A 303 46.36 -27.58 15.51
CA ILE A 303 46.66 -27.33 14.09
C ILE A 303 47.21 -28.64 13.54
N SER A 304 46.55 -29.20 12.53
CA SER A 304 46.91 -30.51 11.98
C SER A 304 46.97 -30.44 10.45
N ALA A 305 48.07 -30.93 9.89
CA ALA A 305 48.26 -31.07 8.45
C ALA A 305 48.45 -32.55 8.09
N ALA A 306 47.86 -32.99 6.98
CA ALA A 306 48.00 -34.38 6.51
C ALA A 306 49.42 -34.70 5.96
N SER A 307 50.25 -33.69 5.71
CA SER A 307 51.64 -33.83 5.25
C SER A 307 52.57 -32.85 5.98
N SER A 308 53.85 -33.24 6.17
CA SER A 308 54.81 -32.67 7.13
C SER A 308 55.42 -31.30 6.78
N GLY A 309 54.82 -30.51 5.88
CA GLY A 309 55.52 -29.39 5.22
C GLY A 309 54.85 -28.02 5.31
N GLN A 310 54.32 -27.61 6.47
CA GLN A 310 53.41 -26.43 6.51
C GLN A 310 53.75 -25.27 7.46
N THR A 311 54.89 -25.29 8.16
CA THR A 311 55.35 -24.09 8.89
C THR A 311 56.63 -23.56 8.24
N ASP A 312 56.52 -22.94 7.06
CA ASP A 312 57.62 -22.18 6.46
C ASP A 312 57.68 -20.79 7.10
N GLY A 313 58.38 -20.68 8.23
CA GLY A 313 58.70 -19.42 8.88
C GLY A 313 59.82 -18.70 8.14
N SER A 314 59.60 -18.29 6.89
CA SER A 314 60.63 -17.65 6.06
C SER A 314 61.08 -16.24 6.56
N GLY A 315 60.59 -15.79 7.74
CA GLY A 315 61.01 -14.55 8.37
C GLY A 315 60.72 -14.39 9.88
N GLY A 316 60.38 -15.45 10.62
CA GLY A 316 60.03 -15.36 12.05
C GLY A 316 60.28 -16.66 12.82
N VAL A 317 60.56 -16.54 14.13
CA VAL A 317 60.71 -17.68 15.05
C VAL A 317 59.33 -18.29 15.28
N VAL A 318 59.16 -19.58 14.96
CA VAL A 318 58.00 -20.35 15.41
C VAL A 318 58.27 -20.75 16.86
N ASP A 319 57.71 -19.99 17.80
CA ASP A 319 57.86 -20.23 19.24
C ASP A 319 56.72 -21.11 19.76
N PHE A 320 56.98 -22.40 19.96
CA PHE A 320 56.05 -23.29 20.66
C PHE A 320 56.28 -23.15 22.17
N ASN A 321 55.51 -22.28 22.83
CA ASN A 321 55.55 -22.08 24.29
C ASN A 321 54.94 -23.25 25.10
N GLY A 322 55.24 -24.49 24.73
CA GLY A 322 54.87 -25.72 25.45
C GLY A 322 56.06 -26.33 26.17
N SER A 323 55.88 -26.80 27.41
CA SER A 323 56.95 -27.36 28.24
C SER A 323 57.51 -28.70 27.76
N GLU A 324 56.88 -29.35 26.78
CA GLU A 324 57.30 -30.61 26.19
C GLU A 324 57.18 -30.52 24.66
N ILE A 325 58.26 -30.11 24.00
CA ILE A 325 58.47 -30.47 22.59
C ILE A 325 58.99 -31.91 22.63
N ASP A 326 58.06 -32.87 22.59
CA ASP A 326 58.42 -34.27 22.41
C ASP A 326 59.01 -34.45 21.01
N ASN A 327 60.34 -34.39 20.94
CA ASN A 327 61.12 -34.75 19.75
C ASN A 327 60.91 -36.24 19.44
N TYR A 328 59.86 -36.58 18.71
CA TYR A 328 59.78 -37.89 18.08
C TYR A 328 60.63 -37.92 16.81
N LYS A 329 61.59 -38.84 16.80
CA LYS A 329 62.48 -39.18 15.68
C LYS A 329 61.72 -39.64 14.44
#